data_AF-A0A7S2V9K2-F1
#
_entry.id   AF-A0A7S2V9K2-F1
#
_cell.length_a   1.000
_cell.length_b   1.000
_cell.length_c   1.000
_cell.angle_alpha   90.00
_cell.angle_beta   90.00
_cell.angle_gamma   90.00
#
_symmetry.space_group_name_H-M   'P 1'
#
loop_
_entity.id
_entity.type
_entity.pdbx_description
1 polymer ?
#
loop_
_entity_poly.entity_id
_entity_poly.type
_entity_poly.pdbx_seq_one_letter_code
_entity_poly.pdbx_strand_id
1 'polypeptide(L)'
;RIREKSCSKVLAGKMAMELVFATAILGGLIVPVMLFIVLREFWKVAVVRQQGFLAMIRKPKFIFCILGLLVSSYALKWLSEAIENAEFETHFDPFDILQIPSNANVTVVRRAYRRLSRAVHPDKLVGLSRRERAEGERQFTLLAKAYEALTDPVAMQNYFKYGHPDGPQGFSVAFGLPSFLLGEEGRSNQAWIIWAYLVLLVL
;
A
#
# COMPACT_ATOMS: atom_id res chain seq x y z
N ARG A 1 -17.94 -25.44 -9.85
CA ARG A 1 -16.54 -25.60 -10.27
C ARG A 1 -15.81 -24.29 -10.65
N ILE A 2 -16.27 -23.47 -11.63
CA ILE A 2 -15.60 -22.17 -11.96
C ILE A 2 -15.87 -21.09 -10.90
N ARG A 3 -17.09 -21.05 -10.33
CA ARG A 3 -17.48 -20.11 -9.27
C ARG A 3 -16.68 -20.31 -7.95
N GLU A 4 -16.36 -21.56 -7.59
CA GLU A 4 -15.50 -21.90 -6.43
C GLU A 4 -14.04 -21.47 -6.64
N LYS A 5 -13.49 -21.66 -7.86
CA LYS A 5 -12.12 -21.20 -8.19
C LYS A 5 -12.00 -19.68 -8.23
N SER A 6 -13.10 -18.95 -8.47
CA SER A 6 -13.11 -17.49 -8.38
C SER A 6 -13.15 -17.02 -6.92
N CYS A 7 -13.97 -17.65 -6.08
CA CYS A 7 -14.02 -17.39 -4.64
C CYS A 7 -12.66 -17.69 -3.97
N SER A 8 -12.00 -18.79 -4.31
CA SER A 8 -10.68 -19.14 -3.75
C SER A 8 -9.60 -18.12 -4.12
N LYS A 9 -9.68 -17.48 -5.28
CA LYS A 9 -8.68 -16.50 -5.72
C LYS A 9 -8.94 -15.10 -5.16
N VAL A 10 -10.19 -14.74 -4.89
CA VAL A 10 -10.54 -13.53 -4.14
C VAL A 10 -10.16 -13.71 -2.67
N LEU A 11 -10.40 -14.89 -2.08
CA LEU A 11 -9.87 -15.25 -0.77
C LEU A 11 -8.34 -15.23 -0.76
N ALA A 12 -7.68 -15.78 -1.80
CA ALA A 12 -6.22 -15.75 -1.90
C ALA A 12 -5.67 -14.33 -2.06
N GLY A 13 -6.37 -13.42 -2.74
CA GLY A 13 -6.00 -12.00 -2.80
C GLY A 13 -6.12 -11.30 -1.44
N LYS A 14 -7.18 -11.58 -0.69
CA LYS A 14 -7.32 -11.10 0.70
C LYS A 14 -6.25 -11.69 1.62
N MET A 15 -6.00 -12.99 1.54
CA MET A 15 -4.94 -13.65 2.33
C MET A 15 -3.54 -13.18 1.95
N ALA A 16 -3.27 -12.90 0.67
CA ALA A 16 -2.00 -12.35 0.21
C ALA A 16 -1.80 -10.94 0.74
N MET A 17 -2.85 -10.11 0.76
CA MET A 17 -2.79 -8.77 1.32
C MET A 17 -2.55 -8.81 2.85
N GLU A 18 -3.25 -9.68 3.58
CA GLU A 18 -2.99 -9.94 5.01
C GLU A 18 -1.56 -10.44 5.25
N LEU A 19 -1.02 -11.31 4.38
CA LEU A 19 0.35 -11.83 4.49
C LEU A 19 1.39 -10.73 4.24
N VAL A 20 1.13 -9.85 3.26
CA VAL A 20 1.94 -8.66 2.94
C VAL A 20 1.93 -7.67 4.10
N PHE A 21 0.77 -7.43 4.71
CA PHE A 21 0.67 -6.61 5.91
C PHE A 21 1.40 -7.25 7.09
N ALA A 22 1.23 -8.55 7.31
CA ALA A 22 1.94 -9.28 8.35
C ALA A 22 3.46 -9.23 8.14
N THR A 23 3.98 -9.45 6.92
CA THR A 23 5.42 -9.36 6.65
C THR A 23 5.96 -7.94 6.74
N ALA A 24 5.16 -6.92 6.39
CA ALA A 24 5.52 -5.52 6.56
C ALA A 24 5.61 -5.13 8.05
N ILE A 25 4.65 -5.55 8.88
CA ILE A 25 4.64 -5.30 10.33
C ILE A 25 5.78 -6.07 11.01
N LEU A 26 5.95 -7.36 10.68
CA LEU A 26 7.04 -8.19 11.20
C LEU A 26 8.39 -7.60 10.77
N GLY A 27 8.54 -7.16 9.52
CA GLY A 27 9.73 -6.47 9.03
C GLY A 27 10.01 -5.16 9.75
N GLY A 28 8.99 -4.33 9.94
CA GLY A 28 9.10 -3.01 10.57
C GLY A 28 9.31 -3.03 12.09
N LEU A 29 8.87 -4.09 12.79
CA LEU A 29 8.98 -4.18 14.25
C LEU A 29 10.06 -5.17 14.70
N ILE A 30 10.14 -6.36 14.07
CA ILE A 30 11.04 -7.43 14.52
C ILE A 30 12.46 -7.17 14.05
N VAL A 31 12.67 -6.71 12.81
CA VAL A 31 14.03 -6.44 12.30
C VAL A 31 14.76 -5.39 13.13
N PRO A 32 14.19 -4.21 13.44
CA PRO A 32 14.89 -3.21 14.25
C PRO A 32 15.12 -3.69 15.70
N VAL A 33 14.19 -4.45 16.29
CA VAL A 33 14.38 -5.02 17.64
C VAL A 33 15.49 -6.08 17.64
N MET A 34 15.49 -6.98 16.66
CA MET A 34 16.53 -8.02 16.53
C MET A 34 17.89 -7.40 16.20
N LEU A 35 17.92 -6.38 15.33
CA LEU A 35 19.13 -5.63 15.02
C LEU A 35 19.68 -4.91 16.26
N PHE A 36 18.82 -4.28 17.07
CA PHE A 36 19.21 -3.61 18.31
C PHE A 36 19.77 -4.60 19.34
N ILE A 37 19.14 -5.78 19.50
CA ILE A 37 19.65 -6.83 20.39
C ILE A 37 21.02 -7.32 19.93
N VAL A 38 21.19 -7.56 18.63
CA VAL A 38 22.47 -7.99 18.05
C VAL A 38 23.54 -6.90 18.27
N LEU A 39 23.25 -5.64 17.95
CA LEU A 39 24.16 -4.51 18.18
C LEU A 39 24.53 -4.35 19.65
N ARG A 40 23.59 -4.53 20.58
CA ARG A 40 23.84 -4.48 22.02
C ARG A 40 24.79 -5.59 22.47
N GLU A 41 24.59 -6.81 22.00
CA GLU A 41 25.49 -7.93 22.33
C GLU A 41 26.87 -7.73 21.70
N PHE A 42 26.95 -7.19 20.49
CA PHE A 42 28.21 -6.77 19.87
C PHE A 42 28.92 -5.68 20.69
N TRP A 43 28.19 -4.67 21.16
CA TRP A 43 28.76 -3.57 21.94
C TRP A 43 29.27 -4.05 23.31
N LYS A 44 28.55 -4.98 23.97
CA LYS A 44 29.04 -5.64 25.19
C LYS A 44 30.37 -6.36 24.97
N VAL A 45 30.53 -7.06 23.84
CA VAL A 45 31.76 -7.78 23.51
C VAL A 45 32.89 -6.84 23.07
N ALA A 46 32.57 -5.76 22.37
CA ALA A 46 33.55 -4.74 21.99
C ALA A 46 34.12 -3.98 23.19
N VAL A 47 33.28 -3.73 24.21
CA VAL A 47 33.69 -3.07 25.47
C VAL A 47 34.38 -4.06 26.43
N VAL A 48 33.97 -5.33 26.48
CA VAL A 48 34.55 -6.36 27.36
C VAL A 48 35.56 -7.21 26.58
N ARG A 49 36.82 -6.77 26.60
CA ARG A 49 38.03 -7.34 25.97
C ARG A 49 38.43 -8.74 26.48
N GLN A 50 37.53 -9.74 26.51
CA GLN A 50 37.88 -11.10 27.01
C GLN A 50 37.34 -12.31 26.26
N GLN A 51 36.40 -12.19 25.30
CA GLN A 51 35.97 -13.34 24.50
C GLN A 51 36.14 -13.04 23.01
N GLY A 52 36.98 -13.84 22.33
CA GLY A 52 37.16 -13.72 20.89
C GLY A 52 35.85 -13.93 20.14
N PHE A 53 35.69 -13.25 19.00
CA PHE A 53 34.52 -13.31 18.10
C PHE A 53 34.02 -14.74 17.82
N LEU A 54 34.93 -15.72 17.74
CA LEU A 54 34.62 -17.13 17.53
C LEU A 54 33.79 -17.78 18.66
N ALA A 55 34.00 -17.38 19.91
CA ALA A 55 33.23 -17.91 21.05
C ALA A 55 31.79 -17.39 21.07
N MET A 56 31.55 -16.22 20.44
CA MET A 56 30.25 -15.59 20.30
C MET A 56 29.40 -16.29 19.22
N ILE A 57 30.00 -16.61 18.07
CA ILE A 57 29.33 -17.37 16.99
C ILE A 57 28.86 -18.74 17.48
N ARG A 58 29.57 -19.36 18.43
CA ARG A 58 29.23 -20.68 18.96
C ARG A 58 28.03 -20.68 19.91
N LYS A 59 27.53 -19.51 20.34
CA LYS A 59 26.35 -19.43 21.21
C LYS A 59 25.08 -19.66 20.37
N PRO A 60 24.21 -20.62 20.74
CA PRO A 60 23.03 -20.95 19.94
C PRO A 60 22.04 -19.78 19.80
N LYS A 61 22.00 -18.89 20.81
CA LYS A 61 21.17 -17.68 20.79
C LYS A 61 21.60 -16.69 19.69
N PHE A 62 22.91 -16.59 19.42
CA PHE A 62 23.45 -15.68 18.41
C PHE A 62 23.20 -16.21 16.98
N ILE A 63 23.36 -17.53 16.79
CA ILE A 63 23.03 -18.19 15.52
C ILE A 63 21.55 -18.01 15.17
N PHE A 64 20.65 -18.19 16.14
CA PHE A 64 19.21 -18.00 15.93
C PHE A 64 18.85 -16.56 15.52
N CYS A 65 19.54 -15.56 16.10
CA CYS A 65 19.34 -14.16 15.72
C CYS A 65 19.81 -13.86 14.29
N ILE A 66 20.97 -14.39 13.88
CA ILE A 66 21.48 -14.21 12.51
C ILE A 66 20.56 -14.89 11.49
N LEU A 67 20.11 -16.11 11.78
CA LEU A 67 19.14 -16.83 10.95
C LEU A 67 17.82 -16.05 10.82
N GLY A 68 17.31 -15.52 11.93
CA GLY A 68 16.13 -14.65 11.93
C GLY A 68 16.29 -13.41 11.06
N LEU A 69 17.46 -12.75 11.11
CA LEU A 69 17.76 -11.59 10.26
C LEU A 69 17.86 -11.95 8.78
N LEU A 70 18.44 -13.10 8.44
CA LEU A 70 18.51 -13.57 7.06
C LEU A 70 17.13 -13.91 6.49
N VAL A 71 16.30 -14.62 7.26
CA VAL A 71 14.92 -14.94 6.88
C VAL A 71 14.10 -13.67 6.71
N SER A 72 14.24 -12.72 7.64
CA SER A 72 13.52 -11.45 7.56
C SER A 72 14.00 -10.57 6.40
N SER A 73 15.30 -10.58 6.08
CA SER A 73 15.86 -9.89 4.92
C SER A 73 15.33 -10.46 3.60
N TYR A 74 15.25 -11.80 3.49
CA TYR A 74 14.65 -12.45 2.34
C TYR A 74 13.15 -12.14 2.19
N ALA A 75 12.41 -12.12 3.30
CA ALA A 75 11.00 -11.73 3.31
C ALA A 75 10.79 -10.26 2.90
N LEU A 76 11.66 -9.35 3.32
CA LEU A 76 11.62 -7.94 2.89
C LEU A 76 11.90 -7.77 1.40
N LYS A 77 12.85 -8.52 0.84
CA LYS A 77 13.12 -8.50 -0.61
C LYS A 77 11.92 -9.02 -1.41
N TRP A 78 11.26 -10.07 -0.93
CA TRP A 78 10.03 -10.58 -1.53
C TRP A 78 8.89 -9.55 -1.45
N LEU A 79 8.80 -8.83 -0.33
CA LEU A 79 7.82 -7.77 -0.12
C LEU A 79 8.05 -6.58 -1.04
N SER A 80 9.29 -6.12 -1.22
CA SER A 80 9.59 -5.00 -2.13
C SER A 80 9.23 -5.33 -3.57
N GLU A 81 9.53 -6.56 -4.02
CA GLU A 81 9.17 -7.02 -5.35
C GLU A 81 7.63 -7.14 -5.50
N ALA A 82 6.91 -7.50 -4.44
CA ALA A 82 5.44 -7.51 -4.45
C ALA A 82 4.83 -6.09 -4.49
N ILE A 83 5.46 -5.11 -3.84
CA ILE A 83 5.01 -3.71 -3.80
C ILE A 83 5.29 -3.02 -5.14
N GLU A 84 6.43 -3.26 -5.79
CA GLU A 84 6.71 -2.67 -7.12
C GLU A 84 5.73 -3.15 -8.19
N ASN A 85 5.25 -4.39 -8.09
CA ASN A 85 4.17 -4.90 -8.94
C ASN A 85 2.78 -4.32 -8.60
N ALA A 86 2.65 -3.69 -7.42
CA ALA A 86 1.47 -2.93 -7.05
C ALA A 86 1.70 -1.48 -7.46
N GLU A 87 1.47 -1.17 -8.74
CA GLU A 87 1.37 0.20 -9.24
C GLU A 87 0.31 0.94 -8.42
N PHE A 88 0.77 1.66 -7.39
CA PHE A 88 0.01 2.72 -6.77
C PHE A 88 0.08 3.90 -7.75
N GLU A 89 -0.94 4.03 -8.60
CA GLU A 89 -1.13 5.22 -9.43
C GLU A 89 -1.33 6.43 -8.51
N THR A 90 -0.25 7.15 -8.26
CA THR A 90 -0.22 8.32 -7.38
C THR A 90 -0.59 9.61 -8.10
N HIS A 91 -0.94 9.56 -9.39
CA HIS A 91 -1.33 10.72 -10.17
C HIS A 91 -2.55 10.42 -11.04
N PHE A 92 -3.74 10.62 -10.48
CA PHE A 92 -5.00 10.51 -11.20
C PHE A 92 -5.25 11.79 -12.01
N ASP A 93 -4.97 11.76 -13.32
CA ASP A 93 -5.34 12.85 -14.23
C ASP A 93 -6.54 12.44 -15.10
N PRO A 94 -7.75 12.99 -14.85
CA PRO A 94 -8.94 12.65 -15.59
C PRO A 94 -8.89 13.08 -17.07
N PHE A 95 -8.10 14.09 -17.44
CA PHE A 95 -7.95 14.54 -18.83
C PHE A 95 -7.10 13.55 -19.64
N ASP A 96 -6.01 13.07 -19.06
CA ASP A 96 -5.16 12.06 -19.67
C ASP A 96 -5.88 10.71 -19.82
N ILE A 97 -6.62 10.29 -18.79
CA ILE A 97 -7.43 9.04 -18.81
C ILE A 97 -8.48 9.07 -19.93
N LEU A 98 -9.14 10.22 -20.12
CA LEU A 98 -10.13 10.40 -21.19
C LEU A 98 -9.51 10.76 -22.55
N GLN A 99 -8.19 10.98 -22.61
CA GLN A 99 -7.43 11.40 -23.79
C GLN A 99 -8.01 12.68 -24.44
N ILE A 100 -8.26 13.68 -23.61
CA ILE A 100 -8.83 14.97 -24.00
C ILE A 100 -7.91 16.10 -23.54
N PRO A 101 -7.92 17.27 -24.23
CA PRO A 101 -7.17 18.43 -23.75
C PRO A 101 -7.75 18.92 -22.41
N SER A 102 -6.91 19.50 -21.57
CA SER A 102 -7.27 20.06 -20.25
C SER A 102 -8.33 21.18 -20.30
N ASN A 103 -8.54 21.79 -21.48
CA ASN A 103 -9.57 22.82 -21.72
C ASN A 103 -10.84 22.25 -22.41
N ALA A 104 -11.10 20.95 -22.32
CA ALA A 104 -12.23 20.32 -22.98
C ALA A 104 -13.57 20.68 -22.31
N ASN A 105 -14.59 20.95 -23.13
CA ASN A 105 -15.96 21.16 -22.65
C ASN A 105 -16.61 19.83 -22.22
N VAL A 106 -17.60 19.88 -21.33
CA VAL A 106 -18.39 18.75 -20.83
C VAL A 106 -19.00 17.90 -21.95
N THR A 107 -19.34 18.51 -23.08
CA THR A 107 -19.84 17.80 -24.28
C THR A 107 -18.78 16.88 -24.89
N VAL A 108 -17.52 17.30 -24.90
CA VAL A 108 -16.37 16.52 -25.37
C VAL A 108 -16.06 15.41 -24.39
N VAL A 109 -16.09 15.69 -23.08
CA VAL A 109 -15.94 14.69 -22.00
C VAL A 109 -16.95 13.56 -22.17
N ARG A 110 -18.24 13.88 -22.32
CA ARG A 110 -19.32 12.88 -22.55
C ARG A 110 -19.10 12.07 -23.83
N ARG A 111 -18.60 12.69 -24.90
CA ARG A 111 -18.32 12.00 -26.16
C ARG A 111 -17.14 11.04 -26.03
N ALA A 112 -16.05 11.48 -25.39
CA ALA A 112 -14.87 10.67 -25.14
C ALA A 112 -15.19 9.46 -24.26
N TYR A 113 -15.91 9.67 -23.16
CA TYR A 113 -16.36 8.60 -22.27
C TYR A 113 -17.18 7.53 -23.02
N ARG A 114 -18.17 7.93 -23.83
CA ARG A 114 -18.96 6.97 -24.62
C ARG A 114 -18.13 6.16 -25.61
N ARG A 115 -17.08 6.75 -26.19
CA ARG A 115 -16.16 6.07 -27.12
C ARG A 115 -15.31 5.04 -26.38
N LEU A 116 -14.67 5.44 -25.29
CA LEU A 116 -13.74 4.61 -24.52
C LEU A 116 -14.46 3.51 -23.72
N SER A 117 -15.59 3.83 -23.08
CA SER A 117 -16.43 2.88 -22.33
C SER A 117 -16.87 1.69 -23.20
N ARG A 118 -17.18 1.93 -24.48
CA ARG A 118 -17.53 0.85 -25.43
C ARG A 118 -16.34 -0.01 -25.84
N ALA A 119 -15.12 0.50 -25.77
CA ALA A 119 -13.91 -0.27 -26.08
C ALA A 119 -13.56 -1.20 -24.92
N VAL A 120 -13.68 -0.71 -23.68
CA VAL A 120 -13.27 -1.40 -22.45
C VAL A 120 -14.45 -2.10 -21.74
N HIS A 121 -15.61 -2.22 -22.38
CA HIS A 121 -16.79 -2.81 -21.75
C HIS A 121 -16.55 -4.27 -21.34
N PRO A 122 -16.95 -4.72 -20.13
CA PRO A 122 -16.67 -6.07 -19.63
C PRO A 122 -17.23 -7.19 -20.51
N ASP A 123 -18.29 -6.90 -21.28
CA ASP A 123 -18.87 -7.84 -22.25
C ASP A 123 -17.89 -8.21 -23.39
N LYS A 124 -17.00 -7.31 -23.79
CA LYS A 124 -15.97 -7.58 -24.80
C LYS A 124 -14.76 -8.33 -24.23
N LEU A 125 -14.63 -8.39 -22.91
CA LEU A 125 -13.52 -9.03 -22.20
C LEU A 125 -13.80 -10.50 -21.83
N VAL A 126 -14.97 -11.03 -22.19
CA VAL A 126 -15.42 -12.38 -21.80
C VAL A 126 -14.58 -13.50 -22.44
N GLY A 127 -13.83 -13.23 -23.50
CA GLY A 127 -12.95 -14.19 -24.20
C GLY A 127 -11.44 -14.06 -23.95
N LEU A 128 -10.99 -13.08 -23.17
CA LEU A 128 -9.57 -12.78 -22.97
C LEU A 128 -8.95 -13.52 -21.78
N SER A 129 -7.63 -13.46 -21.67
CA SER A 129 -6.91 -13.98 -20.51
C SER A 129 -7.36 -13.27 -19.23
N ARG A 130 -7.26 -13.96 -18.09
CA ARG A 130 -7.66 -13.41 -16.78
C ARG A 130 -6.91 -12.11 -16.43
N ARG A 131 -5.67 -11.96 -16.90
CA ARG A 131 -4.87 -10.74 -16.69
C ARG A 131 -5.45 -9.56 -17.47
N GLU A 132 -5.68 -9.74 -18.76
CA GLU A 132 -6.26 -8.73 -19.66
C GLU A 132 -7.67 -8.32 -19.23
N ARG A 133 -8.47 -9.27 -18.74
CA ARG A 133 -9.79 -8.95 -18.16
C ARG A 133 -9.68 -8.07 -16.93
N ALA A 134 -8.76 -8.38 -16.01
CA ALA A 134 -8.56 -7.58 -14.80
C ALA A 134 -8.07 -6.17 -15.13
N GLU A 135 -7.21 -6.03 -16.14
CA GLU A 135 -6.74 -4.74 -16.63
C GLU A 135 -7.86 -3.93 -17.28
N GLY A 136 -8.71 -4.54 -18.11
CA GLY A 136 -9.89 -3.87 -18.67
C GLY A 136 -10.90 -3.45 -17.59
N GLU A 137 -11.15 -4.28 -16.57
CA GLU A 137 -12.01 -3.91 -15.44
C GLU A 137 -11.44 -2.70 -14.66
N ARG A 138 -10.11 -2.63 -14.48
CA ARG A 138 -9.43 -1.47 -13.87
C ARG A 138 -9.56 -0.22 -14.74
N GLN A 139 -9.25 -0.32 -16.03
CA GLN A 139 -9.37 0.79 -16.98
C GLN A 139 -10.81 1.31 -17.07
N PHE A 140 -11.81 0.44 -17.08
CA PHE A 140 -13.22 0.84 -17.07
C PHE A 140 -13.58 1.62 -15.80
N THR A 141 -13.10 1.17 -14.65
CA THR A 141 -13.30 1.86 -13.36
C THR A 141 -12.63 3.24 -13.37
N LEU A 142 -11.40 3.35 -13.87
CA LEU A 142 -10.68 4.62 -14.02
C LEU A 142 -11.41 5.58 -14.95
N LEU A 143 -11.91 5.09 -16.09
CA LEU A 143 -12.70 5.89 -17.03
C LEU A 143 -13.99 6.42 -16.40
N ALA A 144 -14.68 5.60 -15.61
CA ALA A 144 -15.89 6.01 -14.91
C ALA A 144 -15.58 7.10 -13.87
N LYS A 145 -14.53 6.93 -13.07
CA LYS A 145 -14.06 7.92 -12.10
C LYS A 145 -13.63 9.23 -12.78
N ALA A 146 -12.94 9.16 -13.90
CA ALA A 146 -12.49 10.34 -14.64
C ALA A 146 -13.68 11.13 -15.21
N TYR A 147 -14.69 10.42 -15.70
CA TYR A 147 -15.95 11.02 -16.13
C TYR A 147 -16.65 11.73 -14.97
N GLU A 148 -16.76 11.07 -13.81
CA GLU A 148 -17.39 11.63 -12.61
C GLU A 148 -16.66 12.89 -12.14
N ALA A 149 -15.33 12.86 -12.07
CA ALA A 149 -14.47 14.00 -11.71
C ALA A 149 -14.73 15.28 -12.53
N LEU A 150 -15.13 15.13 -13.81
CA LEU A 150 -15.34 16.25 -14.74
C LEU A 150 -16.82 16.57 -15.01
N THR A 151 -17.76 15.76 -14.51
CA THR A 151 -19.20 16.00 -14.75
C THR A 151 -20.00 16.34 -13.51
N ASP A 152 -19.62 15.81 -12.35
CA ASP A 152 -20.29 16.12 -11.10
C ASP A 152 -19.61 17.31 -10.39
N PRO A 153 -20.35 18.38 -10.02
CA PRO A 153 -19.77 19.54 -9.34
C PRO A 153 -19.10 19.19 -8.00
N VAL A 154 -19.59 18.19 -7.26
CA VAL A 154 -18.99 17.79 -5.97
C VAL A 154 -17.68 17.05 -6.22
N ALA A 155 -17.68 16.06 -7.12
CA ALA A 155 -16.47 15.34 -7.51
C ALA A 155 -15.40 16.27 -8.12
N MET A 156 -15.80 17.29 -8.87
CA MET A 156 -14.90 18.30 -9.44
C MET A 156 -14.21 19.13 -8.35
N GLN A 157 -14.96 19.57 -7.33
CA GLN A 157 -14.36 20.27 -6.18
C GLN A 157 -13.42 19.36 -5.39
N ASN A 158 -13.78 18.09 -5.20
CA ASN A 158 -12.93 17.10 -4.56
C ASN A 158 -11.64 16.88 -5.34
N TYR A 159 -11.71 16.78 -6.65
CA TYR A 159 -10.55 16.66 -7.52
C TYR A 159 -9.61 17.88 -7.38
N PHE A 160 -10.14 19.10 -7.38
CA PHE A 160 -9.30 20.29 -7.18
C PHE A 160 -8.69 20.38 -5.77
N LYS A 161 -9.36 19.88 -4.74
CA LYS A 161 -8.90 19.95 -3.34
C LYS A 161 -7.95 18.81 -2.96
N TYR A 162 -8.18 17.60 -3.47
CA TYR A 162 -7.52 16.36 -3.04
C TYR A 162 -6.80 15.60 -4.18
N GLY A 163 -6.96 16.03 -5.44
CA GLY A 163 -6.40 15.34 -6.60
C GLY A 163 -7.15 14.07 -7.01
N HIS A 164 -8.31 13.78 -6.41
CA HIS A 164 -9.10 12.59 -6.72
C HIS A 164 -10.62 12.86 -6.57
N PRO A 165 -11.50 12.32 -7.45
CA PRO A 165 -12.97 12.51 -7.38
C PRO A 165 -13.61 12.02 -6.08
N ASP A 166 -13.18 10.86 -5.58
CA ASP A 166 -13.66 10.24 -4.33
C ASP A 166 -13.41 11.07 -3.04
N GLY A 167 -12.72 12.21 -3.12
CA GLY A 167 -12.43 13.07 -1.96
C GLY A 167 -11.11 12.72 -1.26
N PRO A 168 -10.97 13.01 0.05
CA PRO A 168 -9.76 12.72 0.79
C PRO A 168 -9.56 11.21 0.83
N GLN A 169 -8.70 10.71 -0.05
CA GLN A 169 -8.12 9.38 0.08
C GLN A 169 -7.12 9.45 1.21
N GLY A 170 -7.62 9.42 2.44
CA GLY A 170 -6.79 9.11 3.57
C GLY A 170 -6.14 7.78 3.23
N PHE A 171 -4.80 7.76 3.18
CA PHE A 171 -4.11 6.56 3.60
C PHE A 171 -4.68 6.28 4.98
N SER A 172 -5.64 5.35 5.06
CA SER A 172 -6.00 4.72 6.31
C SER A 172 -4.75 3.96 6.68
N VAL A 173 -3.81 4.67 7.31
CA VAL A 173 -2.77 4.11 8.17
C VAL A 173 -3.56 3.51 9.34
N ALA A 174 -4.29 2.44 9.03
CA ALA A 174 -5.21 1.72 9.87
C ALA A 174 -4.43 0.79 10.80
N PHE A 175 -3.32 1.28 11.32
CA PHE A 175 -2.64 0.70 12.46
C PHE A 175 -3.30 1.26 13.71
N GLY A 176 -4.57 0.88 13.95
CA GLY A 176 -5.26 1.08 15.23
C GLY A 176 -5.39 2.52 15.75
N LEU A 177 -5.14 3.54 14.93
CA LEU A 177 -5.24 4.93 15.38
C LEU A 177 -6.74 5.34 15.45
N PRO A 178 -7.23 5.75 16.64
CA PRO A 178 -8.62 6.14 16.81
C PRO A 178 -8.96 7.38 15.95
N SER A 179 -10.17 7.40 15.40
CA SER A 179 -10.64 8.37 14.40
C SER A 179 -10.57 9.83 14.86
N PHE A 180 -10.52 10.10 16.16
CA PHE A 180 -10.32 11.46 16.70
C PHE A 180 -8.94 12.06 16.40
N LEU A 181 -7.92 11.24 16.07
CA LEU A 181 -6.57 11.71 15.72
C LEU A 181 -6.43 12.13 14.25
N LEU A 182 -7.40 11.77 13.39
CA LEU A 182 -7.35 11.97 11.94
C LEU A 182 -8.34 13.03 11.42
N GLY A 183 -9.17 13.61 12.31
CA GLY A 183 -10.09 14.69 11.95
C GLY A 183 -9.38 15.99 11.59
N GLU A 184 -9.90 16.74 10.62
CA GLU A 184 -9.29 17.99 10.11
C GLU A 184 -9.05 19.06 11.21
N GLU A 185 -9.80 18.99 12.33
CA GLU A 185 -9.65 19.88 13.49
C GLU A 185 -8.40 19.60 14.36
N GLY A 186 -7.76 18.43 14.21
CA GLY A 186 -6.62 18.01 15.01
C GLY A 186 -5.24 18.38 14.45
N ARG A 187 -5.14 18.87 13.20
CA ARG A 187 -3.88 18.90 12.43
C ARG A 187 -2.74 19.70 13.07
N SER A 188 -3.02 20.75 13.85
CA SER A 188 -1.95 21.55 14.52
C SER A 188 -1.37 20.86 15.76
N ASN A 189 -2.18 20.06 16.46
CA ASN A 189 -1.79 19.38 17.70
C ASN A 189 -1.54 17.88 17.48
N GLN A 190 -1.79 17.37 16.27
CA GLN A 190 -1.69 15.97 15.89
C GLN A 190 -0.29 15.39 16.14
N ALA A 191 0.77 16.16 15.87
CA ALA A 191 2.14 15.70 16.04
C ALA A 191 2.49 15.39 17.50
N TRP A 192 2.06 16.25 18.43
CA TRP A 192 2.30 16.07 19.87
C TRP A 192 1.52 14.89 20.43
N ILE A 193 0.28 14.69 19.99
CA ILE A 193 -0.56 13.59 20.47
C ILE A 193 -0.04 12.25 19.95
N ILE A 194 0.41 12.18 18.70
CA ILE A 194 1.08 10.99 18.14
C ILE A 194 2.35 10.67 18.95
N TRP A 195 3.15 11.69 19.27
CA TRP A 195 4.35 11.52 20.09
C TRP A 195 4.04 10.98 21.48
N ALA A 196 3.04 11.55 22.17
CA ALA A 196 2.63 11.10 23.50
C ALA A 196 2.10 9.66 23.49
N TYR A 197 1.31 9.29 22.48
CA TYR A 197 0.80 7.92 22.33
C TYR A 197 1.90 6.90 22.03
N LEU A 198 2.87 7.24 21.18
CA LEU A 198 4.04 6.40 20.91
C LEU A 198 4.89 6.21 22.18
N VAL A 199 5.07 7.26 22.98
CA VAL A 199 5.79 7.18 24.26
C VAL A 199 5.04 6.29 25.26
N LEU A 200 3.72 6.43 25.39
CA LEU A 200 2.87 5.60 26.25
C LEU A 200 2.92 4.12 25.85
N LEU A 201 2.93 3.81 24.55
CA LEU A 201 2.94 2.43 24.06
C LEU A 201 4.30 1.73 24.30
N VAL A 202 5.39 2.51 24.36
CA VAL A 202 6.75 2.01 24.57
C VAL A 202 7.12 1.88 26.06
N LEU A 203 6.45 2.62 26.93
CA LEU A 203 6.59 2.57 28.39
C LEU A 203 5.86 1.38 29.01
#